data_AF-A0A7K0FHP3-F1
#
_entry.id   AF-A0A7K0FHP3-F1
#
_cell.length_a   1.000
_cell.length_b   1.000
_cell.length_c   1.000
_cell.angle_alpha   90.00
_cell.angle_beta   90.00
_cell.angle_gamma   90.00
#
_symmetry.space_group_name_H-M   'P 1'
#
loop_
_entity.id
_entity.type
_entity.pdbx_description
1 polymer ?
#
loop_
_entity_poly.entity_id
_entity_poly.type
_entity_poly.pdbx_seq_one_letter_code
_entity_poly.pdbx_strand_id
1 'polypeptide(L)'
;MKNYLPLFTAIACVFSASGLAQGNDVALVNMKTKNTPSKSRKLPDKDVVVESYLVEERINMAFGTRITTYEVSKLNMVNTYDLGPNNTRTVTPQYAKPKENAIAGTMASKTIADTVKTAIEPIKVTVVAPKEKEKYVTINLVNTYEKVLDRGYKSAEMLKKVADRSYFENDMVSAAKYYSQLFDITTDLEASYYFRYAQSLKATNEIEKAAEMMRLFKSKTKE
;
A
#
# COMPACT_ATOMS: atom_id res chain seq x y z
N MET A 1 50.41 38.63 -8.93
CA MET A 1 49.92 37.64 -9.90
C MET A 1 50.48 36.29 -9.48
N LYS A 2 49.63 35.33 -9.11
CA LYS A 2 50.04 34.01 -8.62
C LYS A 2 49.74 32.99 -9.72
N ASN A 3 50.77 32.29 -10.19
CA ASN A 3 50.67 31.30 -11.26
C ASN A 3 50.35 29.93 -10.64
N TYR A 4 49.21 29.34 -11.02
CA TYR A 4 48.86 27.98 -10.65
C TYR A 4 49.13 27.04 -11.83
N LEU A 5 49.99 26.05 -11.60
CA LEU A 5 50.36 24.98 -12.53
C LEU A 5 49.33 23.84 -12.36
N PRO A 6 48.60 23.40 -13.40
CA PRO A 6 47.71 22.26 -13.26
C PRO A 6 48.50 20.95 -13.45
N LEU A 7 48.70 20.22 -12.36
CA LEU A 7 49.14 18.82 -12.37
C LEU A 7 47.93 17.94 -12.75
N PHE A 8 47.90 17.48 -14.01
CA PHE A 8 46.96 16.44 -14.47
C PHE A 8 47.49 15.07 -14.05
N THR A 9 46.93 14.50 -12.98
CA THR A 9 47.16 13.10 -12.61
C THR A 9 46.21 12.21 -13.41
N ALA A 10 46.77 11.50 -14.40
CA ALA A 10 46.05 10.49 -15.16
C ALA A 10 45.85 9.23 -14.30
N ILE A 11 44.61 8.96 -13.89
CA ILE A 11 44.24 7.71 -13.21
C ILE A 11 44.03 6.64 -14.30
N ALA A 12 44.99 5.72 -14.41
CA ALA A 12 44.86 4.54 -15.26
C ALA A 12 43.93 3.52 -14.60
N CYS A 13 42.68 3.44 -15.06
CA CYS A 13 41.75 2.38 -14.70
C CYS A 13 42.13 1.07 -15.41
N VAL A 14 42.77 0.13 -14.71
CA VAL A 14 42.93 -1.25 -15.18
C VAL A 14 41.63 -2.01 -14.86
N PHE A 15 40.75 -2.11 -15.84
CA PHE A 15 39.54 -2.94 -15.77
C PHE A 15 39.91 -4.38 -16.17
N SER A 16 40.02 -5.28 -15.19
CA SER A 16 40.15 -6.72 -15.46
C SER A 16 38.75 -7.34 -15.57
N ALA A 17 38.32 -7.63 -16.80
CA ALA A 17 37.09 -8.36 -17.09
C ALA A 17 37.34 -9.87 -17.00
N SER A 18 36.90 -10.51 -15.91
CA SER A 18 36.80 -11.96 -15.82
C SER A 18 35.47 -12.40 -16.44
N GLY A 19 35.50 -12.76 -17.72
CA GLY A 19 34.37 -13.36 -18.41
C GLY A 19 34.22 -14.85 -18.05
N LEU A 20 33.06 -15.23 -17.51
CA LEU A 20 32.62 -16.62 -17.49
C LEU A 20 31.73 -16.86 -18.71
N ALA A 21 32.28 -17.66 -19.64
CA ALA A 21 31.59 -18.20 -20.80
C ALA A 21 31.17 -19.65 -20.51
N GLN A 22 29.87 -19.92 -20.60
CA GLN A 22 29.25 -21.23 -20.88
C GLN A 22 28.01 -20.84 -21.71
N GLY A 23 27.82 -21.23 -22.97
CA GLY A 23 28.03 -22.52 -23.60
C GLY A 23 26.65 -22.96 -24.09
N ASN A 24 26.28 -22.57 -25.32
CA ASN A 24 25.02 -22.94 -25.94
C ASN A 24 25.12 -24.38 -26.44
N ASP A 25 24.25 -25.27 -25.95
CA ASP A 25 23.91 -26.51 -26.65
C ASP A 25 22.42 -26.51 -27.01
N VAL A 26 22.16 -26.55 -28.30
CA VAL A 26 20.85 -26.79 -28.91
C VAL A 26 20.67 -28.31 -29.00
N ALA A 27 19.68 -28.85 -28.29
CA ALA A 27 19.16 -30.19 -28.55
C ALA A 27 17.63 -30.17 -28.51
N LEU A 28 17.04 -30.24 -29.70
CA LEU A 28 15.64 -30.58 -29.95
C LEU A 28 15.50 -32.12 -29.84
N VAL A 29 14.51 -32.62 -29.09
CA VAL A 29 13.54 -33.67 -29.47
C VAL A 29 12.68 -34.14 -28.27
N ASN A 30 11.38 -33.92 -28.42
CA ASN A 30 10.15 -34.55 -27.93
C ASN A 30 10.03 -35.49 -26.70
N MET A 31 8.99 -35.13 -25.92
CA MET A 31 7.93 -35.95 -25.29
C MET A 31 8.31 -37.15 -24.40
N LYS A 32 8.10 -36.99 -23.08
CA LYS A 32 7.05 -37.75 -22.37
C LYS A 32 6.73 -37.15 -21.01
N THR A 33 5.48 -36.75 -20.87
CA THR A 33 4.78 -36.38 -19.63
C THR A 33 4.97 -37.48 -18.58
N LYS A 34 5.56 -37.16 -17.43
CA LYS A 34 5.46 -37.97 -16.22
C LYS A 34 4.89 -37.11 -15.10
N ASN A 35 3.62 -37.39 -14.84
CA ASN A 35 2.79 -36.73 -13.85
C ASN A 35 3.29 -37.09 -12.46
N THR A 36 3.70 -36.09 -11.68
CA THR A 36 3.79 -36.20 -10.21
C THR A 36 2.36 -36.35 -9.68
N PRO A 37 2.02 -37.40 -8.91
CA PRO A 37 0.66 -37.60 -8.44
C PRO A 37 0.28 -36.49 -7.46
N SER A 38 -0.61 -35.61 -7.91
CA SER A 38 -1.30 -34.65 -7.05
C SER A 38 -2.07 -35.43 -5.99
N LYS A 39 -1.74 -35.14 -4.73
CA LYS A 39 -2.40 -35.68 -3.55
C LYS A 39 -3.86 -35.21 -3.59
N SER A 40 -4.76 -36.07 -4.05
CA SER A 40 -6.19 -35.80 -4.09
C SER A 40 -6.69 -35.56 -2.67
N ARG A 41 -7.02 -34.31 -2.37
CA ARG A 41 -7.67 -33.88 -1.14
C ARG A 41 -9.07 -34.49 -1.13
N LYS A 42 -9.40 -35.25 -0.08
CA LYS A 42 -10.71 -35.88 0.13
C LYS A 42 -11.82 -34.83 -0.05
N LEU A 43 -12.82 -35.14 -0.89
CA LEU A 43 -14.08 -34.41 -0.98
C LEU A 43 -14.81 -34.48 0.38
N PRO A 44 -15.44 -33.39 0.85
CA PRO A 44 -16.27 -33.45 2.03
C PRO A 44 -17.61 -34.15 1.72
N ASP A 45 -18.17 -34.66 2.80
CA ASP A 45 -19.42 -35.39 2.97
C ASP A 45 -20.63 -34.81 2.21
N LYS A 46 -21.59 -35.67 1.85
CA LYS A 46 -22.60 -35.47 0.78
C LYS A 46 -23.70 -34.44 1.02
N ASP A 47 -23.67 -33.66 2.10
CA ASP A 47 -24.76 -32.72 2.46
C ASP A 47 -24.31 -31.25 2.59
N VAL A 48 -23.41 -30.79 1.71
CA VAL A 48 -23.00 -29.38 1.68
C VAL A 48 -23.42 -28.72 0.37
N VAL A 49 -24.30 -27.73 0.46
CA VAL A 49 -24.78 -26.95 -0.68
C VAL A 49 -23.70 -25.93 -1.05
N VAL A 50 -23.41 -25.80 -2.35
CA VAL A 50 -22.49 -24.78 -2.86
C VAL A 50 -23.17 -23.42 -2.68
N GLU A 51 -22.60 -22.56 -1.83
CA GLU A 51 -23.16 -21.23 -1.52
C GLU A 51 -22.66 -20.18 -2.52
N SER A 52 -21.38 -20.23 -2.87
CA SER A 52 -20.77 -19.31 -3.83
C SER A 52 -19.49 -19.88 -4.44
N TYR A 53 -18.93 -19.19 -5.42
CA TYR A 53 -17.66 -19.49 -6.07
C TYR A 53 -16.74 -18.29 -5.93
N LEU A 54 -15.54 -18.51 -5.44
CA LEU A 54 -14.49 -17.50 -5.42
C LEU A 54 -13.69 -17.61 -6.72
N VAL A 55 -13.66 -16.53 -7.50
CA VAL A 55 -12.91 -16.47 -8.75
C VAL A 55 -11.72 -15.55 -8.59
N GLU A 56 -10.54 -16.06 -8.93
CA GLU A 56 -9.30 -15.30 -8.97
C GLU A 56 -8.78 -15.23 -10.40
N GLU A 57 -8.66 -14.00 -10.92
CA GLU A 57 -8.08 -13.71 -12.23
C GLU A 57 -6.68 -13.16 -12.06
N ARG A 58 -5.70 -13.90 -12.57
CA ARG A 58 -4.28 -13.55 -12.53
C ARG A 58 -3.81 -13.10 -13.91
N ILE A 59 -3.39 -11.84 -13.98
CA ILE A 59 -2.85 -11.22 -15.19
C ILE A 59 -1.35 -10.98 -14.97
N ASN A 60 -0.52 -11.67 -15.75
CA ASN A 60 0.93 -11.51 -15.76
C ASN A 60 1.29 -10.36 -16.71
N MET A 61 1.96 -9.35 -16.17
CA MET A 61 2.39 -8.15 -16.89
C MET A 61 3.90 -8.21 -17.14
N ALA A 62 4.43 -7.35 -18.01
CA ALA A 62 5.88 -7.24 -18.25
C ALA A 62 6.68 -6.93 -16.96
N PHE A 63 6.04 -6.26 -16.01
CA PHE A 63 6.57 -6.01 -14.68
C PHE A 63 5.51 -6.36 -13.62
N GLY A 64 5.64 -7.54 -13.02
CA GLY A 64 4.78 -8.00 -11.92
C GLY A 64 3.48 -8.70 -12.36
N THR A 65 2.59 -8.90 -11.38
CA THR A 65 1.31 -9.60 -11.56
C THR A 65 0.18 -8.79 -10.93
N ARG A 66 -0.96 -8.70 -11.62
CA ARG A 66 -2.21 -8.18 -11.07
C ARG A 66 -3.16 -9.34 -10.77
N ILE A 67 -3.74 -9.37 -9.57
CA ILE A 67 -4.73 -10.38 -9.15
C ILE A 67 -6.05 -9.66 -8.85
N THR A 68 -7.14 -10.12 -9.45
CA THR A 68 -8.50 -9.62 -9.21
C THR A 68 -9.36 -10.76 -8.67
N THR A 69 -9.99 -10.55 -7.50
CA THR A 69 -10.80 -11.58 -6.83
C THR A 69 -12.24 -11.12 -6.72
N TYR A 70 -13.19 -11.98 -7.08
CA TYR A 70 -14.62 -11.71 -6.97
C TYR A 70 -15.41 -12.95 -6.58
N GLU A 71 -16.54 -12.74 -5.90
CA GLU A 71 -17.44 -13.80 -5.46
C GLU A 71 -18.64 -13.90 -6.40
N VAL A 72 -19.03 -15.12 -6.75
CA VAL A 72 -20.12 -15.40 -7.69
C VAL A 72 -21.05 -16.46 -7.13
N SER A 73 -22.36 -16.20 -7.11
CA SER A 73 -23.35 -17.16 -6.57
C SER A 73 -23.56 -18.39 -7.47
N LYS A 74 -23.40 -18.25 -8.78
CA LYS A 74 -23.58 -19.34 -9.76
C LYS A 74 -22.42 -19.38 -10.75
N LEU A 75 -21.98 -20.58 -11.14
CA LEU A 75 -20.83 -20.76 -12.04
C LEU A 75 -21.02 -20.10 -13.42
N ASN A 76 -22.25 -20.02 -13.92
CA ASN A 76 -22.58 -19.39 -15.20
C ASN A 76 -22.44 -17.85 -15.21
N MET A 77 -22.27 -17.23 -14.04
CA MET A 77 -22.00 -15.81 -13.90
C MET A 77 -20.50 -15.49 -13.86
N VAL A 78 -19.64 -16.51 -13.94
CA VAL A 78 -18.20 -16.30 -14.08
C VAL A 78 -17.93 -15.80 -15.49
N ASN A 79 -17.27 -14.65 -15.58
CA ASN A 79 -16.89 -14.04 -16.84
C ASN A 79 -16.00 -15.00 -17.65
N THR A 80 -16.32 -15.22 -18.93
CA THR A 80 -15.61 -16.18 -19.81
C THR A 80 -14.77 -15.51 -20.90
N TYR A 81 -14.57 -14.19 -20.82
CA TYR A 81 -13.71 -13.49 -21.78
C TYR A 81 -12.28 -14.03 -21.73
N ASP A 82 -11.61 -13.95 -22.89
CA ASP A 82 -10.22 -14.34 -23.04
C ASP A 82 -9.32 -13.39 -22.24
N LEU A 83 -8.54 -13.96 -21.33
CA LEU A 83 -7.59 -13.20 -20.52
C LEU A 83 -6.29 -12.91 -21.28
N GLY A 84 -6.07 -13.51 -22.45
CA GLY A 84 -4.84 -13.39 -23.21
C GLY A 84 -3.74 -14.36 -22.77
N PRO A 85 -2.61 -14.39 -23.50
CA PRO A 85 -1.56 -15.38 -23.30
C PRO A 85 -0.90 -15.23 -21.93
N ASN A 86 -0.56 -16.37 -21.31
CA ASN A 86 0.07 -16.48 -19.98
C ASN A 86 -0.79 -16.00 -18.79
N ASN A 87 -2.09 -15.73 -18.96
CA ASN A 87 -2.99 -15.35 -17.88
C ASN A 87 -3.85 -16.54 -17.41
N THR A 88 -4.39 -16.50 -16.19
CA THR A 88 -5.10 -17.66 -15.61
C THR A 88 -6.30 -17.24 -14.77
N ARG A 89 -7.40 -18.00 -14.89
CA ARG A 89 -8.61 -17.89 -14.06
C ARG A 89 -8.77 -19.15 -13.23
N THR A 90 -8.81 -19.01 -11.91
CA THR A 90 -9.05 -20.12 -10.97
C THR A 90 -10.40 -19.93 -10.29
N VAL A 91 -11.27 -20.93 -10.36
CA VAL A 91 -12.60 -20.91 -9.73
C VAL A 91 -12.63 -21.94 -8.60
N THR A 92 -12.83 -21.47 -7.37
CA THR A 92 -12.87 -22.32 -6.18
C THR A 92 -14.29 -22.30 -5.59
N PRO A 93 -15.00 -23.46 -5.53
CA PRO A 93 -16.31 -23.52 -4.90
C PRO A 93 -16.21 -23.31 -3.38
N GLN A 94 -17.08 -22.46 -2.84
CA GLN A 94 -17.28 -22.23 -1.41
C GLN A 94 -18.53 -22.98 -0.97
N TYR A 95 -18.37 -23.79 0.06
CA TYR A 95 -19.40 -24.67 0.58
C TYR A 95 -19.88 -24.17 1.93
N ALA A 96 -21.19 -24.07 2.13
CA ALA A 96 -21.75 -23.71 3.42
C ALA A 96 -22.78 -24.72 3.89
N LYS A 97 -22.93 -24.79 5.21
CA LYS A 97 -23.92 -25.65 5.84
C LYS A 97 -25.32 -25.15 5.45
N PRO A 98 -26.23 -26.03 5.02
CA PRO A 98 -27.56 -25.61 4.60
C PRO A 98 -28.27 -24.84 5.72
N LYS A 99 -28.71 -23.62 5.44
CA LYS A 99 -29.70 -22.91 6.26
C LYS A 99 -31.05 -23.51 5.94
N GLU A 100 -31.69 -24.14 6.93
CA GLU A 100 -33.09 -24.54 6.86
C GLU A 100 -33.94 -23.28 6.62
N ASN A 101 -34.61 -23.22 5.48
CA ASN A 101 -35.53 -22.13 5.15
C ASN A 101 -36.77 -22.26 6.05
N ALA A 102 -37.00 -21.26 6.91
CA ALA A 102 -38.28 -21.10 7.60
C ALA A 102 -39.40 -20.95 6.55
N ILE A 103 -40.30 -21.93 6.58
CA ILE A 103 -41.44 -22.08 5.70
C ILE A 103 -42.46 -20.99 6.06
N ALA A 104 -43.07 -20.41 5.03
CA ALA A 104 -44.18 -19.47 5.14
C ALA A 104 -45.26 -19.96 6.14
N GLY A 105 -45.43 -19.20 7.23
CA GLY A 105 -46.46 -19.42 8.23
C GLY A 105 -47.70 -18.58 7.93
N THR A 106 -48.73 -19.27 7.46
CA THR A 106 -50.11 -18.84 7.24
C THR A 106 -50.68 -17.96 8.35
N MET A 107 -51.25 -16.82 7.97
CA MET A 107 -52.10 -15.97 8.81
C MET A 107 -53.39 -16.72 9.16
N ALA A 108 -53.60 -17.02 10.44
CA ALA A 108 -54.87 -17.49 10.98
C ALA A 108 -55.35 -16.55 12.08
N SER A 109 -56.42 -15.82 11.76
CA SER A 109 -57.19 -14.97 12.65
C SER A 109 -57.97 -15.81 13.66
N LYS A 110 -57.91 -15.44 14.95
CA LYS A 110 -58.99 -15.68 15.91
C LYS A 110 -58.94 -14.66 17.06
N THR A 111 -59.94 -13.78 17.07
CA THR A 111 -60.50 -13.03 18.20
C THR A 111 -60.73 -14.00 19.39
N ILE A 112 -60.65 -13.66 20.69
CA ILE A 112 -61.49 -12.74 21.50
C ILE A 112 -60.75 -12.31 22.79
N ALA A 113 -61.12 -11.10 23.25
CA ALA A 113 -60.82 -10.32 24.46
C ALA A 113 -60.53 -11.06 25.78
N ASP A 114 -59.69 -10.48 26.66
CA ASP A 114 -60.19 -9.77 27.85
C ASP A 114 -59.09 -8.94 28.56
N THR A 115 -59.58 -8.03 29.39
CA THR A 115 -59.01 -6.86 30.05
C THR A 115 -58.05 -7.20 31.19
N VAL A 116 -56.82 -6.64 31.21
CA VAL A 116 -56.15 -6.20 32.46
C VAL A 116 -55.28 -4.97 32.21
N LYS A 117 -55.73 -3.82 32.73
CA LYS A 117 -54.87 -2.66 33.03
C LYS A 117 -53.97 -3.03 34.21
N THR A 118 -52.66 -2.98 34.02
CA THR A 118 -51.73 -2.73 35.12
C THR A 118 -50.66 -1.77 34.59
N ALA A 119 -50.60 -0.60 35.22
CA ALA A 119 -49.63 0.43 34.93
C ALA A 119 -48.22 -0.12 35.22
N ILE A 120 -47.40 -0.17 34.19
CA ILE A 120 -45.96 -0.41 34.29
C ILE A 120 -45.25 0.93 34.11
N GLU A 121 -44.45 1.31 35.10
CA GLU A 121 -43.60 2.51 35.04
C GLU A 121 -42.63 2.40 33.85
N PRO A 122 -42.36 3.50 33.12
CA PRO A 122 -41.58 3.44 31.88
C PRO A 122 -40.13 3.06 32.18
N ILE A 123 -39.77 1.81 31.88
CA ILE A 123 -38.38 1.39 31.72
C ILE A 123 -37.79 2.24 30.59
N LYS A 124 -36.81 3.08 30.91
CA LYS A 124 -35.94 3.74 29.92
C LYS A 124 -35.11 2.68 29.23
N VAL A 125 -35.67 2.07 28.18
CA VAL A 125 -34.91 1.25 27.24
C VAL A 125 -33.97 2.20 26.50
N THR A 126 -32.71 2.24 26.93
CA THR A 126 -31.67 2.91 26.16
C THR A 126 -31.37 1.98 25.00
N VAL A 127 -32.02 2.24 23.86
CA VAL A 127 -31.70 1.61 22.59
C VAL A 127 -30.29 2.07 22.24
N VAL A 128 -29.30 1.25 22.57
CA VAL A 128 -27.94 1.45 22.08
C VAL A 128 -28.00 1.17 20.58
N ALA A 129 -28.08 2.24 19.79
CA ALA A 129 -28.01 2.16 18.34
C ALA A 129 -26.73 1.40 17.95
N PRO A 130 -26.80 0.40 17.05
CA PRO A 130 -25.62 -0.32 16.61
C PRO A 130 -24.66 0.67 15.95
N LYS A 131 -23.49 0.88 16.56
CA LYS A 131 -22.43 1.73 16.01
C LYS A 131 -22.04 1.18 14.64
N GLU A 132 -22.37 1.91 13.59
CA GLU A 132 -21.91 1.58 12.24
C GLU A 132 -20.38 1.50 12.26
N LYS A 133 -19.84 0.37 11.80
CA LYS A 133 -18.38 0.21 11.69
C LYS A 133 -17.89 1.15 10.60
N GLU A 134 -16.89 1.97 10.92
CA GLU A 134 -16.33 2.91 9.96
C GLU A 134 -15.80 2.18 8.71
N LYS A 135 -16.31 2.58 7.54
CA LYS A 135 -16.00 1.95 6.23
C LYS A 135 -14.70 2.48 5.59
N TYR A 136 -13.97 3.33 6.31
CA TYR A 136 -12.79 4.02 5.79
C TYR A 136 -11.60 3.78 6.72
N VAL A 137 -10.44 3.55 6.10
CA VAL A 137 -9.17 3.51 6.81
C VAL A 137 -8.49 4.86 6.60
N THR A 138 -8.35 5.64 7.66
CA THR A 138 -7.59 6.89 7.63
C THR A 138 -6.10 6.57 7.63
N ILE A 139 -5.46 6.75 6.47
CA ILE A 139 -4.03 6.55 6.33
C ILE A 139 -3.33 7.89 6.56
N ASN A 140 -2.40 7.93 7.51
CA ASN A 140 -1.50 9.08 7.65
C ASN A 140 -0.40 8.99 6.58
N LEU A 141 -0.54 9.84 5.55
CA LEU A 141 0.35 9.87 4.40
C LEU A 141 1.80 10.20 4.80
N VAL A 142 1.98 11.18 5.69
CA VAL A 142 3.32 11.64 6.06
C VAL A 142 4.06 10.57 6.88
N ASN A 143 3.36 9.85 7.78
CA ASN A 143 3.91 8.67 8.46
C ASN A 143 4.36 7.59 7.47
N THR A 144 3.63 7.43 6.35
CA THR A 144 3.98 6.45 5.32
C THR A 144 5.24 6.90 4.56
N TYR A 145 5.35 8.19 4.26
CA TYR A 145 6.53 8.75 3.60
C TYR A 145 7.79 8.64 4.45
N GLU A 146 7.70 8.90 5.74
CA GLU A 146 8.82 8.71 6.67
C GLU A 146 9.35 7.27 6.62
N LYS A 147 8.46 6.27 6.72
CA LYS A 147 8.85 4.86 6.61
C LYS A 147 9.50 4.50 5.28
N VAL A 148 9.13 5.18 4.19
CA VAL A 148 9.72 4.96 2.86
C VAL A 148 11.09 5.64 2.74
N LEU A 149 11.24 6.83 3.33
CA LEU A 149 12.52 7.54 3.41
C LEU A 149 13.53 6.76 4.27
N ASP A 150 13.08 6.15 5.37
CA ASP A 150 13.90 5.28 6.22
C ASP A 150 14.39 4.02 5.50
N ARG A 151 13.63 3.55 4.49
CA ARG A 151 14.05 2.46 3.60
C ARG A 151 15.05 2.91 2.52
N GLY A 152 15.40 4.19 2.48
CA GLY A 152 16.36 4.77 1.55
C GLY A 152 15.77 5.29 0.23
N TYR A 153 14.45 5.18 0.04
CA TYR A 153 13.80 5.73 -1.16
C TYR A 153 13.50 7.21 -0.96
N LYS A 154 14.33 8.06 -1.55
CA LYS A 154 14.26 9.52 -1.40
C LYS A 154 13.68 10.17 -2.65
N SER A 155 12.75 11.08 -2.43
CA SER A 155 12.22 11.99 -3.44
C SER A 155 12.07 13.37 -2.81
N ALA A 156 12.34 14.43 -3.59
CA ALA A 156 12.23 15.81 -3.11
C ALA A 156 10.84 16.11 -2.52
N GLU A 157 9.78 15.61 -3.15
CA GLU A 157 8.40 15.82 -2.69
C GLU A 157 8.10 15.14 -1.35
N MET A 158 8.64 13.94 -1.14
CA MET A 158 8.47 13.21 0.11
C MET A 158 9.21 13.89 1.25
N LEU A 159 10.45 14.33 0.99
CA LEU A 159 11.26 15.07 1.95
C LEU A 159 10.62 16.40 2.32
N LYS A 160 10.08 17.15 1.35
CA LYS A 160 9.32 18.39 1.61
C LYS A 160 8.18 18.15 2.60
N LYS A 161 7.31 17.17 2.32
CA LYS A 161 6.13 16.88 3.15
C LYS A 161 6.48 16.40 4.56
N VAL A 162 7.51 15.58 4.68
CA VAL A 162 7.96 15.08 5.99
C VAL A 162 8.64 16.21 6.79
N ALA A 163 9.54 16.97 6.17
CA ALA A 163 10.23 18.09 6.83
C ALA A 163 9.27 19.21 7.24
N ASP A 164 8.31 19.57 6.37
CA ASP A 164 7.28 20.56 6.68
C ASP A 164 6.46 20.13 7.89
N ARG A 165 6.01 18.87 7.92
CA ARG A 165 5.29 18.34 9.08
C ARG A 165 6.10 18.42 10.36
N SER A 166 7.34 17.93 10.36
CA SER A 166 8.22 17.98 11.53
C SER A 166 8.43 19.42 12.01
N TYR A 167 8.60 20.36 11.08
CA TYR A 167 8.72 21.79 11.39
C TYR A 167 7.46 22.34 12.08
N PHE A 168 6.27 22.03 11.57
CA PHE A 168 5.00 22.49 12.15
C PHE A 168 4.65 21.80 13.46
N GLU A 169 5.11 20.56 13.67
CA GLU A 169 5.00 19.83 14.94
C GLU A 169 6.06 20.25 15.98
N ASN A 170 6.92 21.23 15.63
CA ASN A 170 8.01 21.74 16.46
C ASN A 170 9.13 20.71 16.74
N ASP A 171 9.17 19.61 15.98
CA ASP A 171 10.29 18.67 15.97
C ASP A 171 11.40 19.19 15.06
N MET A 172 12.18 20.12 15.61
CA MET A 172 13.25 20.80 14.88
C MET A 172 14.42 19.88 14.52
N VAL A 173 14.63 18.81 15.29
CA VAL A 173 15.72 17.85 15.04
C VAL A 173 15.42 17.05 13.77
N SER A 174 14.21 16.49 13.68
CA SER A 174 13.78 15.77 12.48
C SER A 174 13.65 16.71 11.29
N ALA A 175 13.12 17.92 11.49
CA ALA A 175 13.02 18.92 10.43
C ALA A 175 14.40 19.25 9.84
N ALA A 176 15.41 19.53 10.68
CA ALA A 176 16.77 19.81 10.21
C ALA A 176 17.35 18.61 9.43
N LYS A 177 17.15 17.37 9.90
CA LYS A 177 17.58 16.15 9.22
C LYS A 177 16.96 16.00 7.83
N TYR A 178 15.65 16.19 7.70
CA TYR A 178 14.96 16.00 6.42
C TYR A 178 15.15 17.17 5.46
N TYR A 179 15.23 18.41 5.96
CA TYR A 179 15.59 19.56 5.13
C TYR A 179 17.02 19.45 4.60
N SER A 180 17.97 19.03 5.42
CA SER A 180 19.35 18.78 4.96
C SER A 180 19.36 17.84 3.74
N GLN A 181 18.67 16.70 3.85
CA GLN A 181 18.52 15.75 2.74
C GLN A 181 17.76 16.33 1.53
N LEU A 182 16.82 17.25 1.76
CA LEU A 182 16.10 17.92 0.67
C LEU A 182 17.05 18.82 -0.12
N PHE A 183 17.89 19.60 0.58
CA PHE A 183 18.88 20.49 -0.03
C PHE A 183 20.02 19.72 -0.72
N ASP A 184 20.31 18.49 -0.30
CA ASP A 184 21.22 17.60 -1.02
C ASP A 184 20.69 17.17 -2.40
N ILE A 185 19.36 17.11 -2.57
CA ILE A 185 18.72 16.68 -3.83
C ILE A 185 18.41 17.85 -4.75
N THR A 186 17.93 18.97 -4.19
CA THR A 186 17.56 20.15 -4.97
C THR A 186 17.75 21.43 -4.19
N THR A 187 18.28 22.44 -4.87
CA THR A 187 18.40 23.81 -4.36
C THR A 187 17.37 24.76 -5.00
N ASP A 188 16.62 24.28 -6.00
CA ASP A 188 15.53 25.05 -6.61
C ASP A 188 14.26 24.92 -5.76
N LEU A 189 14.22 25.73 -4.69
CA LEU A 189 13.15 25.76 -3.70
C LEU A 189 12.69 27.19 -3.44
N GLU A 190 11.45 27.30 -3.00
CA GLU A 190 10.85 28.54 -2.49
C GLU A 190 11.68 29.10 -1.34
N ALA A 191 11.73 30.44 -1.23
CA ALA A 191 12.45 31.12 -0.16
C ALA A 191 12.01 30.65 1.25
N SER A 192 10.73 30.28 1.41
CA SER A 192 10.18 29.76 2.67
C SER A 192 10.93 28.52 3.20
N TYR A 193 11.42 27.65 2.32
CA TYR A 193 12.18 26.46 2.72
C TYR A 193 13.54 26.81 3.30
N TYR A 194 14.23 27.81 2.74
CA TYR A 194 15.50 28.32 3.28
C TYR A 194 15.32 28.89 4.68
N PHE A 195 14.23 29.64 4.89
CA PHE A 195 13.91 30.20 6.20
C PHE A 195 13.58 29.11 7.22
N ARG A 196 12.70 28.16 6.88
CA ARG A 196 12.33 27.04 7.77
C ARG A 196 13.56 26.21 8.15
N TYR A 197 14.41 25.89 7.18
CA TYR A 197 15.63 25.14 7.43
C TYR A 197 16.60 25.90 8.33
N ALA A 198 16.81 27.21 8.09
CA ALA A 198 17.64 28.04 8.96
C ALA A 198 17.12 28.06 10.41
N GLN A 199 15.80 28.14 10.61
CA GLN A 199 15.21 28.08 11.94
C GLN A 199 15.40 26.71 12.61
N SER A 200 15.20 25.61 11.88
CA SER A 200 15.45 24.26 12.39
C SER A 200 16.92 24.07 12.78
N LEU A 201 17.87 24.50 11.94
CA LEU A 201 19.31 24.44 12.23
C LEU A 201 19.70 25.26 13.45
N LYS A 202 19.08 26.43 13.65
CA LYS A 202 19.30 27.26 14.84
C LYS A 202 18.87 26.52 16.10
N ALA A 203 17.76 25.78 16.06
CA ALA A 203 17.28 24.99 17.17
C ALA A 203 18.14 23.73 17.44
N THR A 204 18.81 23.18 16.43
CA THR A 204 19.78 22.08 16.59
C THR A 204 21.21 22.55 16.90
N ASN A 205 21.39 23.85 17.17
CA ASN A 205 22.67 24.49 17.48
C ASN A 205 23.70 24.50 16.33
N GLU A 206 23.25 24.32 15.07
CA GLU A 206 24.05 24.46 13.85
C GLU A 206 24.06 25.92 13.37
N ILE A 207 24.59 26.82 14.20
CA ILE A 207 24.45 28.28 14.04
C ILE A 207 25.08 28.81 12.73
N GLU A 208 26.22 28.27 12.32
CA GLU A 208 26.93 28.71 11.11
C GLU A 208 26.12 28.43 9.85
N LYS A 209 25.63 27.19 9.69
CA LYS A 209 24.76 26.80 8.57
C LYS A 209 23.43 27.55 8.61
N ALA A 210 22.87 27.76 9.81
CA ALA A 210 21.64 28.54 9.96
C ALA A 210 21.82 29.98 9.42
N ALA A 211 22.96 30.61 9.72
CA ALA A 211 23.27 31.96 9.22
C ALA A 211 23.46 32.00 7.70
N GLU A 212 24.07 30.96 7.12
CA GLU A 212 24.22 30.80 5.67
C GLU A 212 22.84 30.67 4.98
N MET A 213 22.00 29.76 5.46
CA MET A 213 20.66 29.56 4.91
C MET A 213 19.78 30.82 5.05
N MET A 214 19.94 31.57 6.13
CA MET A 214 19.28 32.86 6.33
C MET A 214 19.77 33.94 5.34
N ARG A 215 21.06 33.93 4.97
CA ARG A 215 21.57 34.82 3.90
C ARG A 215 20.95 34.46 2.55
N LEU A 216 20.87 33.16 2.22
CA LEU A 216 20.27 32.67 0.98
C LEU A 216 18.78 33.02 0.89
N PHE A 217 18.05 32.90 2.01
CA PHE A 217 16.68 33.38 2.12
C PHE A 217 16.59 34.87 1.77
N LYS A 218 17.40 35.71 2.40
CA LYS A 218 17.40 37.16 2.16
C LYS A 218 17.75 37.54 0.71
N SER A 219 18.63 36.81 0.04
CA SER A 219 18.89 37.05 -1.39
C SER A 219 17.68 36.70 -2.24
N LYS A 220 17.04 35.54 -2.00
CA LYS A 220 15.86 35.10 -2.77
C LYS A 220 14.62 35.97 -2.57
N THR A 221 14.48 36.65 -1.43
CA THR A 221 13.35 37.56 -1.18
C THR A 221 13.56 38.99 -1.67
N LYS A 222 14.78 39.33 -2.09
CA LYS A 222 15.11 40.68 -2.58
C LYS A 222 14.99 40.82 -4.09
N GLU A 223 14.88 39.71 -4.80
CA GLU A 223 14.48 39.64 -6.21
C GLU A 223 12.96 39.82 -6.34
#